data_AF-C7CD62-F1
#
_entry.id   AF-C7CD62-F1
#
_cell.length_a   1.000
_cell.length_b   1.000
_cell.length_c   1.000
_cell.angle_alpha   90.00
_cell.angle_beta   90.00
_cell.angle_gamma   90.00
#
_symmetry.space_group_name_H-M   'P 1'
#
loop_
_entity.id
_entity.type
_entity.pdbx_description
1 polymer ?
#
loop_
_entity_poly.entity_id
_entity_poly.type
_entity_poly.pdbx_seq_one_letter_code
_entity_poly.pdbx_strand_id
1 'polypeptide(L)' 'MNDDDRQTREERPDSTGPNARPRDTTIAQTGEGIPDDSGRPVQVDEAEAKRIEEKIRAL' A
#
# COMPACT_ATOMS: atom_id res chain seq x y z
N MET A 1 -34.35 -6.13 -9.40
CA MET A 1 -32.89 -6.26 -9.63
C MET A 1 -32.73 -7.10 -10.88
N ASN A 2 -32.15 -6.55 -11.95
CA ASN A 2 -32.00 -7.29 -13.20
C ASN A 2 -30.76 -8.18 -13.12
N ASP A 3 -30.91 -9.43 -13.52
CA ASP A 3 -29.87 -10.46 -13.49
C ASP A 3 -28.74 -10.26 -14.52
N ASP A 4 -28.85 -9.21 -15.36
CA ASP A 4 -27.92 -8.84 -16.44
C ASP A 4 -26.60 -8.23 -15.95
N ASP A 5 -26.55 -7.68 -14.73
CA ASP A 5 -25.32 -7.08 -14.18
C ASP A 5 -24.25 -8.13 -13.79
N ARG A 6 -24.56 -9.44 -13.91
CA ARG A 6 -23.65 -10.54 -13.56
C ARG A 6 -22.89 -11.14 -14.75
N GLN A 7 -23.01 -10.57 -15.95
CA GLN A 7 -22.13 -10.99 -17.05
C GLN A 7 -20.71 -10.52 -16.74
N THR A 8 -19.80 -11.47 -16.50
CA THR A 8 -18.37 -11.23 -16.37
C THR A 8 -17.89 -10.51 -17.62
N ARG A 9 -17.74 -9.19 -17.52
CA ARG A 9 -17.25 -8.33 -18.60
C ARG A 9 -15.91 -8.92 -19.05
N GLU A 10 -15.84 -9.44 -20.28
CA GLU A 10 -14.60 -9.97 -20.85
C GLU A 10 -13.44 -9.03 -20.51
N GLU A 11 -12.33 -9.60 -20.02
CA GLU A 11 -11.15 -8.96 -19.40
C GLU A 11 -10.37 -8.05 -20.37
N ARG A 12 -11.06 -7.27 -21.19
CA ARG A 12 -10.43 -6.27 -22.05
C ARG A 12 -9.82 -5.21 -21.15
N PRO A 13 -8.56 -4.81 -21.40
CA PRO A 13 -7.91 -3.76 -20.63
C PRO A 13 -8.73 -2.47 -20.76
N ASP A 14 -8.75 -1.67 -19.69
CA ASP A 14 -9.50 -0.40 -19.68
C ASP A 14 -8.99 0.61 -20.72
N SER A 15 -7.79 0.39 -21.25
CA SER A 15 -7.16 1.21 -22.27
C SER A 15 -6.13 0.41 -23.07
N THR A 16 -5.93 0.79 -24.34
CA THR A 16 -4.84 0.32 -25.21
C THR A 16 -3.82 1.41 -25.52
N GLY A 17 -3.88 2.54 -24.81
CA GLY A 17 -2.97 3.66 -25.00
C GLY A 17 -1.58 3.42 -24.38
N PRO A 18 -0.60 4.30 -24.61
CA PRO A 18 0.78 4.13 -24.15
C PRO A 18 0.95 3.99 -22.62
N ASN A 19 -0.03 4.46 -21.85
CA ASN A 19 -0.05 4.39 -20.38
C ASN A 19 -0.86 3.20 -19.83
N ALA A 20 -1.34 2.29 -20.68
CA ALA A 20 -2.07 1.11 -20.24
C ALA A 20 -1.15 0.21 -19.39
N ARG A 21 -1.58 -0.12 -18.17
CA ARG A 21 -0.88 -1.07 -17.29
C ARG A 21 -1.59 -2.43 -17.30
N PRO A 22 -0.86 -3.55 -17.26
CA PRO A 22 -1.47 -4.87 -17.09
C PRO A 22 -2.23 -4.96 -15.75
N ARG A 23 -3.42 -5.56 -15.76
CA ARG A 23 -4.24 -5.72 -14.55
C ARG A 23 -3.70 -6.79 -13.60
N ASP A 24 -3.08 -7.83 -14.16
CA ASP A 24 -2.57 -8.99 -13.41
C ASP A 24 -1.10 -8.83 -12.97
N THR A 25 -0.58 -7.60 -13.00
CA THR A 25 0.76 -7.30 -12.48
C THR A 25 0.66 -6.59 -11.15
N THR A 26 1.48 -7.02 -10.20
CA THR A 26 1.56 -6.40 -8.88
C THR A 26 2.14 -4.99 -8.98
N ILE A 27 1.61 -4.06 -8.20
CA ILE A 27 2.20 -2.72 -8.06
C ILE A 27 3.57 -2.93 -7.42
N ALA A 28 4.61 -2.22 -7.90
CA ALA A 28 6.00 -2.43 -7.50
C ALA A 28 6.28 -2.42 -5.97
N GLN A 29 5.34 -1.95 -5.15
CA GLN A 29 5.40 -1.95 -3.69
C GLN A 29 4.79 -3.19 -3.01
N THR A 30 4.08 -4.07 -3.73
CA THR A 30 3.34 -5.22 -3.17
C THR A 30 3.63 -6.55 -3.87
N GLY A 31 4.66 -6.61 -4.72
CA GLY A 31 5.14 -7.85 -5.34
C GLY A 31 5.64 -8.89 -4.32
N GLU A 32 5.84 -10.13 -4.76
CA GLU A 32 6.41 -11.18 -3.91
C GLU A 32 7.77 -10.76 -3.32
N GLY A 33 7.93 -10.93 -2.01
CA GLY A 33 9.11 -10.49 -1.25
C GLY A 33 8.71 -9.91 0.11
N ILE A 34 9.59 -9.99 1.11
CA ILE A 34 9.40 -9.22 2.35
C ILE A 34 9.73 -7.76 2.02
N PRO A 35 8.87 -6.78 2.41
CA PRO A 35 9.21 -5.37 2.30
C PRO A 35 10.59 -5.10 2.90
N ASP A 36 11.37 -4.25 2.23
CA ASP A 36 12.63 -3.78 2.80
C ASP A 36 12.35 -2.86 4.00
N ASP A 37 12.28 -3.45 5.18
CA ASP A 37 12.08 -2.77 6.46
C ASP A 37 13.41 -2.27 7.06
N SER A 38 14.50 -2.20 6.26
CA SER A 38 15.82 -1.68 6.70
C SER A 38 15.86 -0.15 6.86
N GLY A 39 14.71 0.46 7.09
CA GLY A 39 14.54 1.90 7.30
C GLY A 39 15.55 2.46 8.32
N ARG A 40 16.01 3.69 8.07
CA ARG A 40 16.97 4.35 8.96
C ARG A 40 16.31 4.64 10.32
N PRO A 41 17.03 4.47 11.44
CA PRO A 41 16.53 4.87 12.75
C PRO A 41 16.16 6.36 12.77
N VAL A 42 15.01 6.68 13.37
CA VAL A 42 14.62 8.06 13.64
C VAL A 42 15.50 8.58 14.77
N GLN A 43 16.24 9.65 14.50
CA GLN A 43 17.04 10.33 15.52
C GLN A 43 16.13 11.22 16.36
N VAL A 44 16.13 11.01 17.67
CA VAL A 44 15.38 11.82 18.63
C VAL A 44 16.33 12.34 19.71
N ASP A 45 16.10 13.56 20.17
CA ASP A 45 16.79 14.09 21.33
C ASP A 45 16.16 13.56 22.65
N GLU A 46 16.85 13.77 23.77
CA GLU A 46 16.40 13.27 25.07
C GLU A 46 15.07 13.90 25.52
N ALA A 47 14.80 15.16 25.14
CA ALA A 47 13.57 15.83 25.50
C ALA A 47 12.37 15.19 24.77
N GLU A 48 12.54 14.87 23.49
CA GLU A 48 11.53 14.17 22.70
C GLU A 48 11.34 12.73 23.16
N ALA A 49 12.42 12.01 23.49
CA ALA A 49 12.34 10.67 24.05
C ALA A 49 11.48 10.64 25.32
N LYS A 50 11.65 11.63 26.21
CA LYS A 50 10.85 11.75 27.44
C LYS A 50 9.37 12.02 27.15
N ARG A 51 9.05 12.90 26.19
CA ARG A 51 7.66 13.17 25.79
C ARG A 51 6.96 11.92 25.26
N ILE A 52 7.67 11.13 24.45
CA ILE A 52 7.16 9.87 23.90
C ILE A 52 6.88 8.88 25.03
N GLU A 53 7.81 8.72 25.98
CA GLU A 53 7.64 7.82 27.13
C GLU A 53 6.41 8.17 27.98
N GLU A 54 6.27 9.44 28.34
CA GLU A 54 5.13 9.93 29.14
C GLU A 54 3.79 9.63 28.44
N LYS A 55 3.74 9.83 27.10
CA LYS A 55 2.55 9.55 26.30
C LYS A 55 2.22 8.06 26.24
N ILE A 56 3.23 7.19 26.10
CA ILE A 56 3.03 5.73 26.05
C ILE A 56 2.53 5.21 27.40
N ARG A 57 3.04 5.73 28.52
CA ARG A 57 2.63 5.29 29.87
C ARG A 57 1.23 5.76 30.28
N ALA A 58 0.70 6.77 29.61
CA ALA A 58 -0.63 7.31 29.85
C ALA A 58 -1.74 6.62 29.03
N LEU A 59 -1.39 5.66 28.17
CA LEU A 59 -2.32 4.78 27.44
C LEU A 59 -2.77 3.61 28.32
#